data_AF-A0A441UP32-F1
#
_entry.id   AF-A0A441UP32-F1
#
_cell.length_a   1.000
_cell.length_b   1.000
_cell.length_c   1.000
_cell.angle_alpha   90.00
_cell.angle_beta   90.00
_cell.angle_gamma   90.00
#
_symmetry.space_group_name_H-M   'P 1'
#
loop_
_entity.id
_entity.type
_entity.pdbx_description
1 polymer ?
#
loop_
_entity_poly.entity_id
_entity_poly.type
_entity_poly.pdbx_seq_one_letter_code
_entity_poly.pdbx_strand_id
1 'polypeptide(L)' 'MNSRQDSGSNRLDDAARAGWLYYVAGNTQDQIASTLGISRQTAQRLVSLAVSEGLIKV' A
#
# COMPACT_ATOMS: atom_id res chain seq x y z
N MET A 1 -11.56 -21.87 -13.96
CA MET A 1 -10.39 -21.38 -13.19
C MET A 1 -10.70 -19.98 -12.65
N ASN A 2 -10.55 -19.81 -11.34
CA ASN A 2 -11.10 -18.69 -10.55
C ASN A 2 -10.15 -17.47 -10.53
N SER A 3 -10.15 -16.63 -11.58
CA SER A 3 -9.22 -15.50 -11.71
C SER A 3 -9.63 -14.22 -10.95
N ARG A 4 -10.60 -14.28 -10.03
CA ARG A 4 -11.10 -13.09 -9.28
C ARG A 4 -10.44 -12.88 -7.92
N GLN A 5 -9.60 -13.82 -7.45
CA GLN A 5 -8.97 -13.75 -6.12
C GLN A 5 -7.56 -13.11 -6.13
N ASP A 6 -6.90 -13.05 -7.29
CA ASP A 6 -5.51 -12.56 -7.39
C ASP A 6 -5.40 -11.04 -7.18
N SER A 7 -6.35 -10.27 -7.74
CA SER A 7 -6.32 -8.80 -7.71
C SER A 7 -6.58 -8.21 -6.33
N GLY A 8 -7.38 -8.88 -5.49
CA GLY A 8 -7.67 -8.44 -4.13
C GLY A 8 -6.46 -8.61 -3.21
N SER A 9 -5.82 -9.78 -3.28
CA SER A 9 -4.61 -10.08 -2.52
C SER A 9 -3.45 -9.17 -2.91
N ASN A 10 -3.22 -8.96 -4.22
CA ASN A 10 -2.17 -8.03 -4.68
C ASN A 10 -2.37 -6.60 -4.15
N ARG A 11 -3.62 -6.15 -4.05
CA ARG A 11 -3.93 -4.80 -3.55
C ARG A 11 -3.70 -4.67 -2.04
N LEU A 12 -4.00 -5.71 -1.26
CA LEU A 12 -3.69 -5.73 0.18
C LEU A 12 -2.19 -5.80 0.42
N ASP A 13 -1.45 -6.55 -0.40
CA ASP A 13 0.02 -6.59 -0.34
C ASP A 13 0.68 -5.26 -0.73
N ASP A 14 0.16 -4.59 -1.77
CA ASP A 14 0.57 -3.23 -2.14
C ASP A 14 0.27 -2.23 -1.02
N ALA A 15 -0.88 -2.37 -0.35
CA ALA A 15 -1.24 -1.55 0.80
C ALA A 15 -0.28 -1.78 1.97
N ALA A 16 -0.03 -3.04 2.34
CA ALA A 16 0.92 -3.38 3.40
C ALA A 16 2.32 -2.81 3.12
N ARG A 17 2.83 -2.94 1.88
CA ARG A 17 4.11 -2.34 1.47
C ARG A 17 4.11 -0.83 1.59
N ALA A 18 3.06 -0.15 1.09
CA ALA A 18 2.94 1.30 1.22
C ALA A 18 2.88 1.75 2.70
N GLY A 19 2.13 1.02 3.53
CA GLY A 19 2.03 1.27 4.96
C GLY A 19 3.36 1.12 5.70
N TRP A 20 4.13 0.07 5.40
CA TRP A 20 5.45 -0.14 6.00
C TRP A 20 6.43 0.98 5.62
N LEU A 21 6.45 1.37 4.34
CA LEU A 21 7.30 2.47 3.89
C LEU A 21 6.95 3.80 4.58
N TYR A 22 5.67 4.05 4.84
CA TYR A 22 5.23 5.27 5.51
C TYR A 22 5.57 5.27 7.02
N TYR A 23 5.14 4.25 7.76
CA TYR A 23 5.23 4.26 9.21
C TYR A 23 6.58 3.77 9.75
N VAL A 24 7.21 2.82 9.07
CA VAL A 24 8.48 2.23 9.53
C VAL A 24 9.68 2.91 8.87
N ALA A 25 9.63 3.12 7.55
CA ALA A 25 10.73 3.76 6.84
C ALA A 25 10.66 5.31 6.85
N GLY A 26 9.54 5.90 7.29
CA GLY A 26 9.36 7.35 7.34
C GLY A 26 9.28 8.03 5.96
N ASN A 27 8.96 7.26 4.91
CA ASN A 27 8.86 7.80 3.56
C ASN A 27 7.59 8.63 3.38
N THR A 28 7.69 9.72 2.64
CA THR A 28 6.53 10.50 2.18
C THR A 28 5.77 9.74 1.08
N GLN A 29 4.51 10.12 0.83
CA GLN A 29 3.68 9.48 -0.20
C GLN A 29 4.25 9.63 -1.61
N ASP A 30 5.04 10.68 -1.85
CA ASP A 30 5.72 10.91 -3.13
C ASP A 30 6.88 9.90 -3.31
N GLN A 31 7.71 9.74 -2.28
CA GLN A 31 8.78 8.73 -2.27
C GLN A 31 8.22 7.30 -2.37
N ILE A 32 7.10 7.02 -1.71
CA ILE A 32 6.40 5.72 -1.82
C ILE A 32 5.91 5.50 -3.25
N ALA A 33 5.34 6.53 -3.87
CA ALA A 33 4.87 6.46 -5.26
C ALA A 33 6.02 6.15 -6.24
N SER A 34 7.15 6.85 -6.12
CA SER A 34 8.34 6.53 -6.91
C SER A 34 8.87 5.12 -6.64
N THR A 35 8.87 4.68 -5.37
CA THR A 35 9.38 3.36 -4.98
C THR A 35 8.52 2.22 -5.53
N LEU A 36 7.21 2.37 -5.50
CA LEU A 36 6.25 1.35 -5.94
C LEU A 36 5.87 1.47 -7.42
N GLY A 37 6.39 2.48 -8.14
CA GLY A 37 6.07 2.71 -9.56
C GLY A 37 4.60 3.09 -9.79
N ILE A 38 3.98 3.77 -8.83
CA ILE A 38 2.56 4.15 -8.86
C ILE A 38 2.40 5.67 -8.78
N SER A 39 1.18 6.17 -8.97
CA SER A 39 0.90 7.59 -8.74
C SER A 39 0.91 7.94 -7.24
N ARG A 40 1.22 9.20 -6.92
CA ARG A 40 1.12 9.73 -5.55
C ARG A 40 -0.27 9.53 -4.93
N GLN A 41 -1.33 9.72 -5.71
CA GLN A 41 -2.70 9.51 -5.24
C GLN A 41 -2.97 8.03 -4.93
N THR A 42 -2.43 7.12 -5.74
CA THR A 42 -2.50 5.67 -5.47
C THR A 42 -1.76 5.33 -4.19
N ALA A 43 -0.53 5.84 -4.00
CA ALA A 43 0.24 5.64 -2.78
C ALA A 43 -0.52 6.11 -1.53
N GLN A 44 -1.14 7.29 -1.59
CA GLN A 44 -1.97 7.79 -0.50
C GLN A 44 -3.15 6.84 -0.20
N ARG A 45 -3.86 6.37 -1.23
CA ARG A 45 -4.99 5.43 -1.04
C ARG A 45 -4.53 4.09 -0.46
N LEU A 46 -3.36 3.59 -0.85
CA LEU A 46 -2.80 2.35 -0.34
C LEU A 46 -2.36 2.47 1.12
N VAL A 47 -1.74 3.59 1.52
CA VAL A 47 -1.42 3.85 2.93
C VAL A 47 -2.70 3.91 3.77
N SER A 48 -3.73 4.63 3.30
CA SER A 48 -5.02 4.66 4.00
C SER A 48 -5.67 3.27 4.09
N LEU A 49 -5.59 2.47 3.03
CA LEU A 49 -6.11 1.10 3.01
C LEU A 49 -5.38 0.22 4.03
N ALA A 50 -4.06 0.32 4.13
CA ALA A 50 -3.25 -0.46 5.08
C ALA A 50 -3.62 -0.18 6.54
N VAL A 51 -3.97 1.07 6.85
CA VAL A 51 -4.45 1.47 8.18
C VAL A 51 -5.86 0.93 8.42
N SER A 52 -6.77 1.13 7.48
CA SER A 52 -8.17 0.70 7.62
C SER A 52 -8.32 -0.81 7.75
N GLU A 53 -7.48 -1.58 7.06
CA GLU A 53 -7.46 -3.05 7.12
C GLU A 53 -6.61 -3.59 8.29
N GLY A 54 -6.02 -2.71 9.11
CA GLY A 54 -5.22 -3.10 10.28
C GLY A 54 -3.91 -3.84 9.93
N LEU A 55 -3.41 -3.67 8.71
CA LEU A 55 -2.19 -4.34 8.22
C LEU A 55 -0.92 -3.78 8.86
N ILE A 56 -0.98 -2.56 9.40
CA ILE A 56 0.10 -1.93 10.16
C ILE A 56 -0.42 -1.62 11.56
N LYS A 57 0.35 -2.00 12.57
CA LYS A 57 0.13 -1.64 13.96
C LYS A 57 1.27 -0.72 14.39
N VAL A 58 0.93 0.51 14.74
CA VAL A 58 1.89 1.52 15.25
C VAL A 58 1.89 1.53 16.76
#